data_AF-F4YD06-F1
#
_entry.id   AF-F4YD06-F1
#
_cell.length_a   1.000
_cell.length_b   1.000
_cell.length_c   1.000
_cell.angle_alpha   90.00
_cell.angle_beta   90.00
_cell.angle_gamma   90.00
#
_symmetry.space_group_name_H-M   'P 1'
#
loop_
_entity.id
_entity.type
_entity.pdbx_description
1 polymer ?
#
loop_
_entity_poly.entity_id
_entity_poly.type
_entity_poly.pdbx_seq_one_letter_code
_entity_poly.pdbx_strand_id
1 'polypeptide(L)'
;TLVSTRHYRAPEVILALGWSQPCDVWSIGCILIEYYLGFTVFPTHDSKEHLAMMERILGPLPKHMIQKTRKRKYFHHDRLDWDEHSSAGRYVSRRCKPLKEFMLSQDAEHELLFDLIQKMLEYEPAKRITLKEALKHPFFYPLKKAT
;
A
#
# COMPACT_ATOMS: atom_id res chain seq x y z
N THR A 1 -8.78 -1.49 -19.68
CA THR A 1 -7.56 -0.66 -19.67
C THR A 1 -6.87 -0.80 -18.34
N LEU A 2 -5.55 -1.01 -18.35
CA LEU A 2 -4.72 -1.05 -17.15
C LEU A 2 -4.22 0.38 -16.88
N VAL A 3 -4.41 0.89 -15.67
CA VAL A 3 -4.05 2.28 -15.29
C VAL A 3 -2.94 2.28 -14.23
N SER A 4 -2.25 3.43 -14.10
CA SER A 4 -1.09 3.67 -13.24
C SER A 4 0.19 2.92 -13.61
N THR A 5 1.34 3.55 -13.34
CA THR A 5 2.64 2.87 -13.22
C THR A 5 2.55 1.79 -12.15
N ARG A 6 3.17 0.64 -12.40
CA ARG A 6 2.98 -0.58 -11.59
C ARG A 6 3.30 -0.38 -10.12
N HIS A 7 4.37 0.35 -9.79
CA HIS A 7 4.84 0.55 -8.41
C HIS A 7 3.85 1.34 -7.52
N TYR A 8 2.93 2.09 -8.13
CA TYR A 8 1.94 2.92 -7.42
C TYR A 8 0.52 2.39 -7.56
N ARG A 9 0.36 1.18 -8.12
CA ARG A 9 -0.96 0.62 -8.46
C ARG A 9 -1.65 0.06 -7.23
N ALA A 10 -2.86 0.55 -6.98
CA ALA A 10 -3.71 0.12 -5.88
C ALA A 10 -4.17 -1.35 -6.00
N PRO A 11 -4.44 -2.03 -4.87
CA PRO A 11 -4.82 -3.45 -4.83
C PRO A 11 -6.10 -3.74 -5.63
N GLU A 12 -7.11 -2.87 -5.58
CA GLU A 12 -8.36 -3.03 -6.33
C GLU A 12 -8.15 -3.03 -7.86
N VAL A 13 -7.11 -2.33 -8.34
CA VAL A 13 -6.73 -2.31 -9.75
C VAL A 13 -6.04 -3.63 -10.13
N ILE A 14 -5.12 -4.13 -9.29
CA ILE A 14 -4.43 -5.41 -9.49
C ILE A 14 -5.45 -6.57 -9.49
N LEU A 15 -6.39 -6.52 -8.55
CA LEU A 15 -7.45 -7.51 -8.36
C LEU A 15 -8.64 -7.32 -9.32
N ALA A 16 -8.62 -6.30 -10.18
CA ALA A 16 -9.69 -6.01 -11.14
C ALA A 16 -11.09 -5.94 -10.50
N LEU A 17 -11.20 -5.24 -9.36
CA LEU A 17 -12.44 -5.06 -8.58
C LEU A 17 -13.22 -3.80 -8.98
N GLY A 18 -12.79 -3.11 -10.04
CA GLY A 18 -13.21 -1.75 -10.35
C GLY A 18 -12.35 -0.73 -9.61
N TRP A 19 -12.25 0.47 -10.17
CA TRP A 19 -11.45 1.56 -9.60
C TRP A 19 -12.13 2.90 -9.89
N SER A 20 -11.83 3.87 -9.04
CA SER A 20 -12.27 5.26 -9.15
C SER A 20 -11.28 6.13 -8.38
N GLN A 21 -11.67 7.32 -7.90
CA GLN A 21 -10.79 8.27 -7.23
C GLN A 21 -9.91 7.70 -6.09
N PRO A 22 -10.34 6.72 -5.27
CA PRO A 22 -9.50 6.20 -4.19
C PRO A 22 -8.17 5.59 -4.65
N CYS A 23 -8.04 5.13 -5.90
CA CYS A 23 -6.77 4.57 -6.37
C CYS A 23 -5.64 5.61 -6.39
N ASP A 24 -5.98 6.88 -6.62
CA ASP A 24 -5.00 7.98 -6.60
C ASP A 24 -4.47 8.23 -5.17
N VAL A 25 -5.32 8.05 -4.15
CA VAL A 25 -4.91 8.15 -2.74
C VAL A 25 -3.86 7.10 -2.40
N TRP A 26 -4.04 5.86 -2.88
CA TRP A 26 -3.04 4.81 -2.71
C TRP A 26 -1.71 5.19 -3.35
N SER A 27 -1.75 5.69 -4.60
CA SER A 27 -0.55 6.14 -5.30
C SER A 27 0.19 7.24 -4.53
N ILE A 28 -0.55 8.20 -3.94
CA ILE A 28 0.03 9.25 -3.09
C ILE A 28 0.67 8.64 -1.84
N GLY A 29 0.03 7.67 -1.17
CA GLY A 29 0.62 6.96 -0.03
C GLY A 29 1.97 6.32 -0.38
N CYS A 30 2.07 5.67 -1.55
CA CYS A 30 3.34 5.12 -2.04
C CYS A 30 4.39 6.21 -2.31
N ILE A 31 4.00 7.33 -2.93
CA ILE A 31 4.90 8.46 -3.23
C ILE A 31 5.44 9.09 -1.95
N LEU A 32 4.60 9.26 -0.90
CA LEU A 32 5.03 9.81 0.37
C LEU A 32 6.07 8.93 1.07
N ILE A 33 5.89 7.60 1.06
CA ILE A 33 6.93 6.67 1.54
C ILE A 33 8.21 6.81 0.71
N GLU A 34 8.08 6.91 -0.62
CA GLU A 34 9.24 7.03 -1.50
C GLU A 34 10.02 8.32 -1.25
N TYR A 35 9.35 9.44 -1.01
CA TYR A 35 10.01 10.69 -0.61
C TYR A 35 10.70 10.56 0.75
N TYR A 36 10.09 9.83 1.69
CA TYR A 36 10.66 9.62 3.01
C TYR A 36 11.91 8.73 2.99
N LEU A 37 11.91 7.66 2.17
CA LEU A 37 12.97 6.65 2.14
C LEU A 37 14.01 6.85 1.03
N GLY A 38 13.67 7.60 -0.02
CA GLY A 38 14.48 7.76 -1.23
C GLY A 38 14.40 6.59 -2.22
N PHE A 39 13.49 5.62 -2.01
CA PHE A 39 13.27 4.49 -2.92
C PHE A 39 11.80 4.05 -2.93
N THR A 40 11.37 3.47 -4.06
CA THR A 40 10.01 2.92 -4.22
C THR A 40 9.71 1.82 -3.22
N VAL A 41 8.53 1.82 -2.60
CA VAL A 41 8.11 0.79 -1.62
C VAL A 41 7.72 -0.55 -2.26
N PHE A 42 7.23 -0.55 -3.50
CA PHE A 42 6.85 -1.76 -4.24
C PHE A 42 7.61 -1.91 -5.59
N PRO A 43 8.94 -2.11 -5.58
CA PRO A 43 9.77 -2.27 -6.77
C PRO A 43 9.59 -3.64 -7.41
N THR A 44 8.51 -3.84 -8.17
CA THR A 44 8.24 -5.12 -8.81
C THR A 44 7.63 -4.98 -10.20
N HIS A 45 7.84 -6.01 -11.03
CA HIS A 45 7.26 -6.14 -12.37
C HIS A 45 6.20 -7.25 -12.46
N ASP A 46 5.99 -8.01 -11.40
CA ASP A 46 4.97 -9.07 -11.32
C ASP A 46 3.78 -8.66 -10.44
N SER A 47 2.59 -9.20 -10.71
CA SER A 47 1.39 -8.82 -9.96
C SER A 47 1.20 -9.64 -8.69
N LYS A 48 1.62 -10.90 -8.67
CA LYS A 48 1.52 -11.79 -7.51
C LYS A 48 2.59 -11.42 -6.49
N GLU A 49 3.80 -11.11 -6.95
CA GLU A 49 4.86 -10.53 -6.12
C GLU A 49 4.43 -9.20 -5.50
N HIS A 50 3.80 -8.31 -6.27
CA HIS A 50 3.28 -7.04 -5.72
C HIS A 50 2.28 -7.27 -4.59
N LEU A 51 1.34 -8.20 -4.74
CA LEU A 51 0.41 -8.56 -3.66
C LEU A 51 1.14 -9.16 -2.44
N ALA A 52 2.19 -9.96 -2.65
CA ALA A 52 2.99 -10.51 -1.56
C ALA A 52 3.76 -9.41 -0.81
N MET A 53 4.30 -8.42 -1.51
CA MET A 53 4.94 -7.25 -0.90
C MET A 53 3.93 -6.43 -0.09
N MET A 54 2.72 -6.22 -0.63
CA MET A 54 1.64 -5.57 0.11
C MET A 54 1.32 -6.33 1.41
N GLU A 55 1.13 -7.66 1.34
CA GLU A 55 0.82 -8.46 2.54
C GLU A 55 1.94 -8.41 3.58
N ARG A 56 3.20 -8.37 3.14
CA ARG A 56 4.36 -8.28 4.03
C ARG A 56 4.46 -6.90 4.72
N ILE A 57 4.05 -5.83 4.06
CA ILE A 57 4.17 -4.45 4.56
C ILE A 57 2.94 -4.04 5.38
N LEU A 58 1.74 -4.40 4.92
CA LEU A 58 0.46 -3.90 5.43
C LEU A 58 -0.37 -4.97 6.16
N GLY A 59 0.06 -6.22 6.12
CA GLY A 59 -0.71 -7.35 6.62
C GLY A 59 -1.64 -7.95 5.56
N PRO A 60 -2.39 -9.01 5.91
CA PRO A 60 -3.11 -9.84 4.94
C PRO A 60 -4.21 -9.08 4.19
N LEU A 61 -4.42 -9.45 2.93
CA LEU A 61 -5.49 -8.91 2.10
C LEU A 61 -6.88 -9.25 2.71
N PRO A 62 -7.84 -8.32 2.70
CA PRO A 62 -9.19 -8.61 3.18
C PRO A 62 -9.85 -9.74 2.39
N LYS A 63 -10.35 -10.78 3.09
CA LYS A 63 -10.97 -11.97 2.47
C LYS A 63 -12.06 -11.63 1.47
N HIS A 64 -12.90 -10.64 1.75
CA HIS A 64 -13.99 -10.26 0.85
C HIS A 64 -13.47 -9.69 -0.49
N MET A 65 -12.29 -9.06 -0.54
CA MET A 65 -11.66 -8.63 -1.80
C MET A 65 -11.15 -9.84 -2.59
N ILE A 66 -10.51 -10.79 -1.90
CA ILE A 66 -10.07 -12.07 -2.47
C ILE A 66 -11.25 -12.84 -3.05
N GLN A 67 -12.36 -12.87 -2.32
CA GLN A 67 -13.59 -13.56 -2.73
C GLN A 67 -14.33 -12.88 -3.89
N LYS A 68 -14.13 -11.59 -4.13
CA LYS A 68 -14.76 -10.86 -5.25
C LYS A 68 -13.91 -10.80 -6.51
N THR A 69 -12.60 -11.03 -6.43
CA THR A 69 -11.70 -10.87 -7.58
C THR A 69 -11.92 -11.93 -8.66
N ARG A 70 -11.76 -11.52 -9.93
CA ARG A 70 -11.65 -12.45 -11.06
C ARG A 70 -10.25 -13.07 -11.18
N LYS A 71 -9.25 -12.59 -10.43
CA LYS A 71 -7.86 -13.04 -10.46
C LYS A 71 -7.61 -14.25 -9.56
N ARG A 72 -8.49 -15.27 -9.65
CA ARG A 72 -8.46 -16.46 -8.77
C ARG A 72 -7.14 -17.20 -8.74
N LYS A 73 -6.39 -17.20 -9.86
CA LYS A 73 -5.06 -17.82 -9.98
C LYS A 73 -3.99 -17.32 -9.00
N TYR A 74 -4.22 -16.20 -8.32
CA TYR A 74 -3.29 -15.68 -7.31
C TYR A 74 -3.54 -16.26 -5.92
N PHE A 75 -4.68 -16.95 -5.71
CA PHE A 75 -5.16 -17.31 -4.39
C PHE A 75 -5.52 -18.79 -4.29
N HIS A 76 -5.31 -19.36 -3.11
CA HIS A 76 -5.71 -20.71 -2.74
C HIS A 76 -6.28 -20.68 -1.31
N HIS A 77 -7.48 -21.24 -1.10
CA HIS A 77 -8.21 -21.20 0.18
C HIS A 77 -8.32 -19.78 0.81
N ASP A 78 -8.72 -18.78 0.01
CA ASP A 78 -8.85 -17.37 0.43
C ASP A 78 -7.56 -16.77 1.03
N ARG A 79 -6.39 -17.29 0.63
CA ARG A 79 -5.07 -16.76 0.96
C ARG A 79 -4.24 -16.59 -0.30
N LEU A 80 -3.30 -15.66 -0.29
CA LEU A 80 -2.36 -15.52 -1.39
C LEU A 80 -1.55 -16.82 -1.52
N ASP A 81 -1.53 -17.38 -2.73
CA ASP A 81 -0.80 -18.62 -3.03
C ASP A 81 0.69 -18.30 -3.22
N TRP A 82 1.39 -17.90 -2.18
CA TRP A 82 2.77 -17.40 -2.27
C TRP A 82 3.77 -18.35 -1.61
N ASP A 83 4.79 -18.79 -2.36
CA ASP A 83 5.89 -19.58 -1.81
C ASP A 83 7.01 -18.67 -1.29
N GLU A 84 7.08 -18.52 0.03
CA GLU A 84 8.12 -17.73 0.72
C GLU A 84 9.53 -18.29 0.53
N HIS A 85 9.66 -19.59 0.23
CA HIS A 85 10.96 -20.25 0.05
C HIS A 85 11.50 -20.13 -1.38
N SER A 86 10.68 -19.70 -2.34
CA SER A 86 11.12 -19.42 -3.72
C SER A 86 12.15 -18.28 -3.80
N SER A 87 12.79 -18.11 -4.96
CA SER A 87 13.70 -16.96 -5.19
C SER A 87 13.00 -15.62 -5.01
N ALA A 88 11.78 -15.48 -5.55
CA ALA A 88 10.94 -14.30 -5.40
C ALA A 88 10.45 -14.13 -3.95
N GLY A 89 10.06 -15.22 -3.28
CA GLY A 89 9.70 -15.22 -1.86
C GLY A 89 10.81 -14.67 -0.97
N ARG A 90 12.04 -15.16 -1.15
CA ARG A 90 13.22 -14.65 -0.43
C ARG A 90 13.53 -13.18 -0.76
N TYR A 91 13.30 -12.74 -1.99
CA TYR A 91 13.45 -11.32 -2.37
C TYR A 91 12.48 -10.45 -1.57
N VAL A 92 11.18 -10.80 -1.56
CA VAL A 92 10.15 -10.07 -0.81
C VAL A 92 10.49 -10.06 0.68
N SER A 93 10.80 -11.20 1.28
CA SER A 93 11.07 -11.29 2.73
C SER A 93 12.29 -10.48 3.19
N ARG A 94 13.30 -10.29 2.32
CA ARG A 94 14.49 -9.46 2.63
C ARG A 94 14.24 -7.97 2.44
N ARG A 95 13.41 -7.60 1.46
CA ARG A 95 13.18 -6.19 1.09
C ARG A 95 12.00 -5.56 1.81
N CYS A 96 11.02 -6.36 2.20
CA CYS A 96 9.78 -5.90 2.79
C CYS A 96 9.70 -6.26 4.28
N LYS A 97 9.32 -5.27 5.07
CA LYS A 97 9.05 -5.35 6.51
C LYS A 97 7.76 -4.58 6.80
N PRO A 98 7.10 -4.81 7.96
CA PRO A 98 5.91 -4.06 8.35
C PRO A 98 6.11 -2.54 8.22
N LEU A 99 5.07 -1.83 7.77
CA LEU A 99 5.14 -0.41 7.39
C LEU A 99 5.84 0.46 8.44
N LYS A 100 5.47 0.35 9.72
CA LYS A 100 6.03 1.16 10.80
C LYS A 100 7.52 0.94 11.03
N GLU A 101 8.07 -0.23 10.66
CA GLU A 101 9.49 -0.51 10.79
C GLU A 101 10.34 0.23 9.75
N PHE A 102 9.74 0.89 8.76
CA PHE A 102 10.45 1.81 7.86
C PHE A 102 10.72 3.18 8.48
N MET A 103 10.12 3.52 9.62
CA MET A 103 10.38 4.79 10.30
C MET A 103 11.86 4.91 10.72
N LEU A 104 12.47 6.02 10.36
CA LEU A 104 13.87 6.37 10.69
C LEU A 104 14.00 7.11 12.03
N SER A 105 12.89 7.62 12.58
CA SER A 105 12.80 8.27 13.89
C SER A 105 11.44 7.97 14.51
N GLN A 106 11.38 8.02 15.85
CA GLN A 106 10.17 7.82 16.66
C GLN A 106 9.62 9.14 17.21
N ASP A 107 9.97 10.27 16.59
CA ASP A 107 9.35 11.55 16.93
C ASP A 107 7.89 11.61 16.45
N ALA A 108 7.15 12.54 17.05
CA ALA A 108 5.72 12.69 16.79
C ALA A 108 5.40 13.07 15.34
N GLU A 109 6.28 13.79 14.63
CA GLU A 109 6.03 14.19 13.24
C GLU A 109 6.12 12.98 12.30
N HIS A 110 7.12 12.12 12.53
CA HIS A 110 7.30 10.88 11.81
C HIS A 110 6.15 9.89 12.08
N GLU A 111 5.69 9.78 13.34
CA GLU A 111 4.51 8.98 13.66
C GLU A 111 3.25 9.49 12.93
N LEU A 112 3.04 10.81 12.89
CA LEU A 112 1.92 11.41 12.18
C LEU A 112 1.98 11.22 10.66
N LEU A 113 3.18 11.24 10.07
CA LEU A 113 3.38 10.92 8.67
C LEU A 113 3.00 9.45 8.38
N PHE A 114 3.50 8.52 9.18
CA PHE A 114 3.23 7.09 8.99
C PHE A 114 1.77 6.73 9.28
N ASP A 115 1.11 7.43 10.21
CA ASP A 115 -0.32 7.33 10.44
C ASP A 115 -1.13 7.79 9.21
N LEU A 116 -0.76 8.90 8.58
CA LEU A 116 -1.39 9.34 7.33
C LEU A 116 -1.19 8.33 6.20
N ILE A 117 0.04 7.87 6.02
CA ILE A 117 0.41 6.88 4.99
C ILE A 117 -0.37 5.58 5.20
N GLN A 118 -0.48 5.09 6.44
CA GLN A 118 -1.24 3.88 6.75
C GLN A 118 -2.71 4.03 6.35
N LYS A 119 -3.32 5.20 6.60
CA LYS A 119 -4.70 5.49 6.16
C LYS A 119 -4.85 5.58 4.63
N MET A 120 -3.81 6.05 3.93
CA MET A 120 -3.78 6.09 2.46
C MET A 120 -3.57 4.71 1.83
N LEU A 121 -2.83 3.83 2.50
CA LEU A 121 -2.56 2.45 2.09
C LEU A 121 -3.57 1.44 2.63
N GLU A 122 -4.78 1.88 2.97
CA GLU A 122 -5.89 0.99 3.28
C GLU A 122 -6.29 0.18 2.03
N TYR A 123 -6.40 -1.14 2.19
CA TYR A 123 -6.74 -2.05 1.09
C TYR A 123 -8.12 -1.77 0.53
N GLU A 124 -9.11 -1.60 1.41
CA GLU A 124 -10.49 -1.37 1.01
C GLU A 124 -10.68 0.06 0.50
N PRO A 125 -10.97 0.27 -0.80
CA PRO A 125 -11.06 1.62 -1.36
C PRO A 125 -12.15 2.48 -0.70
N ALA A 126 -13.18 1.83 -0.14
CA ALA A 126 -14.28 2.49 0.56
C ALA A 126 -13.94 2.89 2.01
N LYS A 127 -12.88 2.32 2.60
CA LYS A 127 -12.38 2.67 3.94
C LYS A 127 -11.13 3.55 3.87
N ARG A 128 -10.49 3.60 2.71
CA ARG A 128 -9.33 4.45 2.44
C ARG A 128 -9.68 5.92 2.64
N ILE A 129 -8.80 6.65 3.33
CA ILE A 129 -8.98 8.08 3.58
C ILE A 129 -9.20 8.85 2.26
N THR A 130 -10.09 9.82 2.25
CA THR A 130 -10.24 10.72 1.10
C THR A 130 -9.20 11.84 1.15
N LEU A 131 -8.85 12.44 0.00
CA LEU A 131 -7.96 13.60 -0.01
C LEU A 131 -8.51 14.78 0.82
N LYS A 132 -9.82 14.95 0.86
CA LYS A 132 -10.50 15.97 1.66
C LYS A 132 -10.27 15.77 3.17
N GLU A 133 -10.25 14.52 3.63
CA GLU A 133 -9.92 14.16 5.01
C GLU A 133 -8.42 14.25 5.27
N ALA A 134 -7.59 13.81 4.31
CA ALA A 134 -6.14 13.86 4.40
C ALA A 134 -5.61 15.29 4.58
N LEU A 135 -6.17 16.29 3.90
CA LEU A 135 -5.83 17.72 4.09
C LEU A 135 -6.15 18.27 5.50
N LYS A 136 -6.94 17.52 6.28
CA LYS A 136 -7.24 17.83 7.68
C LYS A 136 -6.43 16.98 8.66
N HIS A 137 -5.52 16.14 8.18
CA HIS A 137 -4.69 15.30 9.03
C HIS A 137 -3.75 16.13 9.92
N PRO A 138 -3.50 15.72 11.19
CA PRO A 138 -2.61 16.45 12.09
C PRO A 138 -1.18 16.63 11.55
N PHE A 139 -0.70 15.72 10.70
CA PHE A 139 0.58 15.85 9.98
C PHE A 139 0.75 17.21 9.28
N PHE A 140 -0.34 17.79 8.74
CA PHE A 140 -0.27 19.08 8.03
C PHE A 140 -0.54 20.31 8.92
N TYR A 141 -0.77 20.14 10.22
CA TYR A 141 -1.07 21.27 11.12
C TYR A 141 0.07 22.30 11.24
N PRO A 142 1.36 21.91 11.26
CA PRO A 142 2.45 22.89 11.29
C PRO A 142 2.42 23.89 10.12
N LEU A 143 2.00 23.45 8.92
CA LEU A 143 1.90 24.31 7.73
C LEU A 143 0.83 25.40 7.86
N LYS A 144 -0.26 25.12 8.58
CA LYS A 144 -1.37 26.06 8.78
C LYS A 144 -1.04 27.19 9.76
N LYS A 145 0.00 27.02 10.59
CA LYS A 145 0.47 28.06 11.52
C LYS A 145 1.46 29.01 10.87
N ALA A 146 2.03 28.63 9.72
CA ALA A 146 3.00 29.42 8.97
C ALA A 146 2.35 30.35 7.93
N THR A 147 1.01 30.41 7.88
CA THR A 147 0.19 31.31 7.04
C THR A 147 -0.59 32.25 7.93
#